data_AF-A0A7C4H2L6-F1
#
_entry.id   AF-A0A7C4H2L6-F1
#
_cell.length_a   1.000
_cell.length_b   1.000
_cell.length_c   1.000
_cell.angle_alpha   90.00
_cell.angle_beta   90.00
_cell.angle_gamma   90.00
#
_symmetry.space_group_name_H-M   'P 1'
#
loop_
_entity.id
_entity.type
_entity.pdbx_description
1 polymer ?
#
loop_
_entity_poly.entity_id
_entity_poly.type
_entity_poly.pdbx_seq_one_letter_code
_entity_poly.pdbx_strand_id
1 'polypeptide(L)'
;LKKLQVDVIVAGDVYVDEHLKYMEKLAKEVGATLVEPLWGLDPIDLFYRELNDGVKPLIIGCIESLSEWLGVELGKSNVDLFVEKTLKIGVDPLGEKGEYHTVVLTGPLHRSTLGYKTIGSESYGNYIILRLI
;
A
#
# COMPACT_ATOMS: atom_id res chain seq x y z
N LEU A 1 -9.91 2.43 18.87
CA LEU A 1 -9.05 3.57 19.23
C LEU A 1 -9.30 4.10 20.65
N LYS A 2 -10.50 4.61 21.03
CA LYS A 2 -10.78 5.15 22.39
C LYS A 2 -10.34 4.27 23.57
N LYS A 3 -10.46 2.94 23.45
CA LYS A 3 -10.06 1.99 24.51
C LYS A 3 -8.55 1.82 24.67
N LEU A 4 -7.75 2.21 23.68
CA LEU A 4 -6.30 2.03 23.68
C LEU A 4 -5.56 3.12 24.45
N GLN A 5 -6.21 4.26 24.73
CA GLN A 5 -5.62 5.40 25.46
C GLN A 5 -4.24 5.82 24.91
N VAL A 6 -4.18 6.12 23.62
CA VAL A 6 -2.95 6.50 22.93
C VAL A 6 -2.84 8.02 22.79
N ASP A 7 -1.63 8.55 22.88
CA ASP A 7 -1.33 9.98 22.67
C ASP A 7 -1.14 10.32 21.18
N VAL A 8 -0.73 9.34 20.38
CA VAL A 8 -0.35 9.51 18.96
C VAL A 8 -0.93 8.38 18.11
N ILE A 9 -1.45 8.72 16.94
CA ILE A 9 -1.74 7.81 15.84
C ILE A 9 -0.71 8.08 14.75
N VAL A 10 -0.04 7.03 14.28
CA VAL A 10 0.83 7.08 13.12
C VAL A 10 0.11 6.39 11.97
N ALA A 11 -0.07 7.10 10.86
CA ALA A 11 -0.59 6.54 9.62
C ALA A 11 0.44 6.71 8.49
N GLY A 12 0.08 6.24 7.30
CA GLY A 12 0.96 6.12 6.15
C GLY A 12 0.45 6.86 4.92
N ASP A 13 -0.32 7.94 5.10
CA ASP A 13 -0.82 8.73 3.99
C ASP A 13 0.31 9.52 3.32
N VAL A 14 0.30 9.57 1.98
CA VAL A 14 1.32 10.29 1.22
C VAL A 14 0.82 11.66 0.78
N TYR A 15 -0.35 11.74 0.13
CA TYR A 15 -0.84 13.02 -0.41
C TYR A 15 -2.36 13.16 -0.57
N VAL A 16 -3.17 12.17 -0.15
CA VAL A 16 -4.63 12.24 -0.31
C VAL A 16 -5.27 13.12 0.77
N ASP A 17 -5.50 14.40 0.45
CA ASP A 17 -6.01 15.42 1.38
C ASP A 17 -7.30 15.04 2.13
N GLU A 18 -8.21 14.34 1.44
CA GLU A 18 -9.48 13.93 2.05
C GLU A 18 -9.25 12.85 3.12
N HIS A 19 -8.30 11.95 2.89
CA HIS A 19 -7.95 10.91 3.85
C HIS A 19 -7.16 11.48 5.04
N LEU A 20 -6.25 12.44 4.81
CA LEU A 20 -5.59 13.17 5.88
C LEU A 20 -6.58 13.83 6.84
N LYS A 21 -7.55 14.59 6.31
CA LYS A 21 -8.59 15.25 7.13
C LYS A 21 -9.44 14.24 7.91
N TYR A 22 -9.71 13.09 7.30
CA TYR A 22 -10.41 12.00 7.98
C TYR A 22 -9.60 11.45 9.16
N MET A 23 -8.31 11.19 8.96
CA MET A 23 -7.40 10.70 10.00
C MET A 23 -7.19 11.72 11.12
N GLU A 24 -7.06 13.00 10.80
CA GLU A 24 -6.95 14.09 11.79
C GLU A 24 -8.19 14.16 12.68
N LYS A 25 -9.38 14.05 12.06
CA LYS A 25 -10.65 14.00 12.79
C LYS A 25 -10.70 12.77 13.71
N LEU A 26 -10.31 11.61 13.22
CA LEU A 26 -10.30 10.36 13.98
C LEU A 26 -9.35 10.44 15.18
N ALA A 27 -8.15 11.01 15.01
CA ALA A 27 -7.19 11.23 16.09
C ALA A 27 -7.76 12.18 17.15
N LYS A 28 -8.33 13.32 16.72
CA LYS A 28 -8.96 14.30 17.61
C LYS A 28 -10.12 13.70 18.42
N GLU A 29 -10.95 12.86 17.80
CA GLU A 29 -12.07 12.19 18.48
C GLU A 29 -11.66 11.28 19.63
N VAL A 30 -10.40 10.82 19.65
CA VAL A 30 -9.85 9.98 20.72
C VAL A 30 -8.87 10.72 21.63
N GLY A 31 -8.69 12.03 21.43
CA GLY A 31 -7.75 12.84 22.20
C GLY A 31 -6.28 12.64 21.82
N ALA A 32 -6.02 12.02 20.66
CA ALA A 32 -4.67 11.79 20.15
C ALA A 32 -4.26 12.86 19.12
N THR A 33 -2.97 12.92 18.84
CA THR A 33 -2.40 13.64 17.69
C THR A 33 -2.17 12.68 16.52
N LEU A 34 -2.19 13.20 15.29
CA LEU A 34 -1.84 12.45 14.08
C LEU A 34 -0.40 12.76 13.67
N VAL A 35 0.35 11.73 13.27
CA VAL A 35 1.65 11.85 12.62
C VAL A 35 1.60 11.08 11.31
N GLU A 36 1.92 11.75 10.21
CA GLU A 36 2.04 11.18 8.87
C GLU A 36 3.49 11.31 8.38
N PRO A 37 4.36 10.32 8.63
CA PRO A 37 5.77 10.41 8.27
C PRO A 37 6.02 10.44 6.75
N LEU A 38 5.04 9.99 5.97
CA LEU A 38 5.13 9.87 4.52
C LEU A 38 4.52 11.07 3.78
N TRP A 39 3.85 11.97 4.51
CA TRP A 39 3.12 13.07 3.90
C TRP A 39 4.03 14.03 3.14
N GLY A 40 3.69 14.31 1.89
CA GLY A 40 4.42 15.23 1.02
C GLY A 40 5.73 14.68 0.47
N LEU A 41 6.04 13.39 0.68
CA LEU A 41 7.15 12.72 0.00
C LEU A 41 6.79 12.44 -1.46
N ASP A 42 7.81 12.37 -2.32
CA ASP A 42 7.60 11.95 -3.71
C ASP A 42 7.20 10.45 -3.75
N PRO A 43 6.08 10.09 -4.40
CA PRO A 43 5.59 8.72 -4.43
C PRO A 43 6.57 7.70 -5.01
N ILE A 44 7.29 8.09 -6.06
CA ILE A 44 8.19 7.19 -6.77
C ILE A 44 9.46 6.96 -5.93
N ASP A 45 10.05 8.01 -5.40
CA ASP A 45 11.21 7.91 -4.50
C ASP A 45 10.87 7.10 -3.25
N LEU A 46 9.67 7.33 -2.67
CA LEU A 46 9.17 6.55 -1.56
C LEU A 46 9.07 5.06 -1.91
N PHE A 47 8.49 4.74 -3.06
CA PHE A 47 8.35 3.35 -3.48
C PHE A 47 9.71 2.64 -3.63
N TYR A 48 10.67 3.29 -4.28
CA TYR A 48 12.03 2.77 -4.40
C TYR A 48 12.70 2.61 -3.04
N ARG A 49 12.51 3.57 -2.13
CA ARG A 49 13.07 3.52 -0.78
C ARG A 49 12.55 2.31 0.00
N GLU A 50 11.23 2.09 0.04
CA GLU A 50 10.64 0.96 0.78
C GLU A 50 11.16 -0.39 0.26
N LEU A 51 11.25 -0.57 -1.07
CA LEU A 51 11.83 -1.78 -1.66
C LEU A 51 13.33 -1.93 -1.35
N ASN A 52 14.07 -0.81 -1.28
CA ASN A 52 15.47 -0.81 -0.91
C ASN A 52 15.70 -1.16 0.55
N ASP A 53 14.80 -0.73 1.44
CA ASP A 53 14.81 -1.05 2.87
C ASP A 53 14.38 -2.50 3.15
N GLY A 54 13.96 -3.23 2.12
CA GLY A 54 13.69 -4.66 2.18
C GLY A 54 12.22 -5.01 2.37
N VAL A 55 11.32 -4.04 2.17
CA VAL A 55 9.88 -4.32 2.04
C VAL A 55 9.65 -5.15 0.78
N LYS A 56 8.92 -6.26 0.91
CA LYS A 56 8.52 -7.12 -0.21
C LYS A 56 7.00 -7.17 -0.30
N PRO A 57 6.37 -6.27 -1.06
CA PRO A 57 4.94 -6.26 -1.24
C PRO A 57 4.53 -7.22 -2.37
N LEU A 58 3.48 -8.00 -2.12
CA LEU A 58 2.78 -8.82 -3.11
C LEU A 58 1.51 -8.09 -3.51
N ILE A 59 1.26 -7.89 -4.80
CA ILE A 59 -0.01 -7.31 -5.28
C ILE A 59 -1.12 -8.34 -5.11
N ILE A 60 -2.12 -8.01 -4.30
CA ILE A 60 -3.26 -8.88 -3.96
C ILE A 60 -4.59 -8.37 -4.48
N GLY A 61 -4.62 -7.16 -5.02
CA GLY A 61 -5.78 -6.70 -5.76
C GLY A 61 -5.40 -5.57 -6.66
N CYS A 62 -6.09 -5.44 -7.78
CA CYS A 62 -5.85 -4.36 -8.72
C CYS A 62 -7.02 -4.17 -9.67
N ILE A 63 -7.07 -3.02 -10.31
CA ILE A 63 -7.90 -2.81 -11.48
C ILE A 63 -7.48 -3.73 -12.64
N GLU A 64 -8.41 -4.01 -13.56
CA GLU A 64 -8.24 -4.89 -14.73
C GLU A 64 -6.99 -4.56 -15.56
N SER A 65 -6.67 -3.27 -15.73
CA SER A 65 -5.52 -2.80 -16.52
C SER A 65 -4.16 -3.13 -15.89
N LEU A 66 -4.14 -3.56 -14.63
CA LEU A 66 -2.97 -4.04 -13.89
C LEU A 66 -3.04 -5.55 -13.58
N SER A 67 -4.01 -6.29 -14.15
CA SER A 67 -4.22 -7.72 -13.86
C SER A 67 -2.99 -8.61 -14.09
N GLU A 68 -2.09 -8.24 -15.01
CA GLU A 68 -0.82 -8.94 -15.25
C GLU A 68 0.15 -8.89 -14.05
N TRP A 69 -0.08 -7.95 -13.11
CA TRP A 69 0.69 -7.77 -11.89
C TRP A 69 0.03 -8.44 -10.67
N LEU A 70 -1.18 -8.96 -10.78
CA LEU A 70 -1.85 -9.65 -9.67
C LEU A 70 -1.05 -10.90 -9.27
N GLY A 71 -0.70 -11.00 -7.99
CA GLY A 71 0.13 -12.08 -7.46
C GLY A 71 1.63 -11.91 -7.74
N VAL A 72 2.06 -10.76 -8.27
CA VAL A 72 3.49 -10.44 -8.45
C VAL A 72 4.06 -9.81 -7.19
N GLU A 73 5.18 -10.34 -6.72
CA GLU A 73 6.02 -9.67 -5.71
C GLU A 73 6.82 -8.55 -6.38
N LEU A 74 6.66 -7.32 -5.90
CA LEU A 74 7.42 -6.18 -6.40
C LEU A 74 8.78 -6.13 -5.69
N GLY A 75 9.81 -5.81 -6.46
CA GLY A 75 11.18 -5.69 -5.98
C GLY A 75 12.09 -5.03 -7.00
N LYS A 76 13.37 -4.95 -6.67
CA LYS A 76 14.36 -4.21 -7.48
C LYS A 76 14.44 -4.67 -8.94
N SER A 77 14.08 -5.91 -9.25
CA SER A 77 14.16 -6.47 -10.61
C SER A 77 12.97 -6.13 -11.51
N ASN A 78 11.83 -5.71 -10.96
CA ASN A 78 10.61 -5.47 -11.74
C ASN A 78 9.92 -4.13 -11.44
N VAL A 79 10.38 -3.38 -10.42
CA VAL A 79 9.79 -2.09 -10.03
C VAL A 79 9.82 -1.07 -11.16
N ASP A 80 10.90 -0.96 -11.93
CA ASP A 80 10.99 0.03 -13.01
C ASP A 80 9.93 -0.22 -14.09
N LEU A 81 9.71 -1.49 -14.44
CA LEU A 81 8.67 -1.90 -15.38
C LEU A 81 7.27 -1.62 -14.83
N PHE A 82 7.07 -1.84 -13.54
CA PHE A 82 5.80 -1.53 -12.88
C PHE A 82 5.51 -0.03 -12.90
N VAL A 83 6.47 0.79 -12.49
CA VAL A 83 6.36 2.27 -12.47
C VAL A 83 6.14 2.80 -13.89
N GLU A 84 6.88 2.33 -14.89
CA GLU A 84 6.66 2.73 -16.28
C GLU A 84 5.23 2.39 -16.73
N LYS A 85 4.76 1.18 -16.40
CA LYS A 85 3.42 0.73 -16.76
C LYS A 85 2.34 1.58 -16.11
N THR A 86 2.40 1.82 -14.81
CA THR A 86 1.40 2.61 -14.06
C THR A 86 1.33 4.04 -14.61
N LEU A 87 2.48 4.70 -14.79
CA LEU A 87 2.54 6.04 -15.35
C LEU A 87 1.95 6.10 -16.77
N LYS A 88 2.27 5.11 -17.63
CA LYS A 88 1.76 5.05 -19.01
C LYS A 88 0.23 4.95 -19.09
N ILE A 89 -0.40 4.30 -18.10
CA ILE A 89 -1.86 4.15 -18.03
C ILE A 89 -2.54 5.17 -17.11
N GLY A 90 -1.79 6.15 -16.58
CA GLY A 90 -2.31 7.20 -15.70
C GLY A 90 -2.70 6.73 -14.30
N VAL A 91 -2.12 5.62 -13.84
CA VAL A 91 -2.32 5.06 -12.50
C VAL A 91 -1.19 5.55 -11.59
N ASP A 92 -1.53 5.84 -10.32
CA ASP A 92 -0.53 6.12 -9.30
C ASP A 92 0.40 4.90 -9.07
N PRO A 93 1.73 5.06 -9.20
CA PRO A 93 2.69 4.01 -8.85
C PRO A 93 2.64 3.51 -7.41
N LEU A 94 2.07 4.25 -6.46
CA LEU A 94 1.82 3.80 -5.07
C LEU A 94 0.39 3.29 -4.85
N GLY A 95 -0.53 3.53 -5.78
CA GLY A 95 -1.91 3.08 -5.67
C GLY A 95 -2.74 3.84 -4.63
N GLU A 96 -2.39 5.09 -4.29
CA GLU A 96 -3.04 5.88 -3.23
C GLU A 96 -4.55 6.11 -3.48
N LYS A 97 -5.03 5.94 -4.72
CA LYS A 97 -6.45 6.09 -5.07
C LYS A 97 -7.16 4.74 -5.20
N GLY A 98 -6.53 3.67 -4.72
CA GLY A 98 -7.09 2.32 -4.68
C GLY A 98 -6.95 1.54 -5.99
N GLU A 99 -6.04 1.93 -6.89
CA GLU A 99 -5.83 1.24 -8.16
C GLU A 99 -5.27 -0.17 -7.98
N TYR A 100 -4.52 -0.40 -6.91
CA TYR A 100 -4.08 -1.71 -6.48
C TYR A 100 -3.84 -1.75 -4.97
N HIS A 101 -3.78 -2.96 -4.41
CA HIS A 101 -3.52 -3.21 -3.00
C HIS A 101 -2.48 -4.31 -2.87
N THR A 102 -1.67 -4.20 -1.82
CA THR A 102 -0.61 -5.16 -1.53
C THR A 102 -0.75 -5.79 -0.16
N VAL A 103 -0.07 -6.92 0.03
CA VAL A 103 0.29 -7.43 1.35
C VAL A 103 1.81 -7.45 1.46
N VAL A 104 2.35 -6.97 2.58
CA VAL A 104 3.79 -7.01 2.84
C VAL A 104 4.17 -8.41 3.33
N LEU A 105 4.89 -9.18 2.51
CA LEU A 105 5.35 -10.52 2.86
C LEU A 105 6.53 -10.49 3.84
N THR A 106 7.41 -9.51 3.71
CA THR A 106 8.50 -9.26 4.65
C THR A 106 8.98 -7.81 4.56
N GLY A 107 9.71 -7.37 5.57
CA GLY A 107 10.20 -6.00 5.73
C GLY A 107 11.18 -5.91 6.90
N PRO A 108 11.84 -4.76 7.12
CA PRO A 108 12.93 -4.61 8.09
C PRO A 108 12.61 -5.10 9.50
N LEU A 109 11.35 -4.94 9.94
CA LEU A 109 10.92 -5.29 11.30
C LEU A 109 10.33 -6.70 11.41
N HIS A 110 10.19 -7.43 10.30
CA HIS A 110 9.68 -8.80 10.31
C HIS A 110 10.75 -9.79 10.76
N ARG A 111 10.38 -10.70 11.67
CA ARG A 111 11.26 -11.79 12.12
C ARG A 111 11.42 -12.91 11.08
N SER A 112 10.42 -13.06 10.21
CA SER A 112 10.38 -14.06 9.14
C SER A 112 9.45 -13.58 8.03
N THR A 113 9.62 -14.14 6.83
CA THR A 113 8.70 -13.91 5.71
C THR A 113 7.38 -14.64 5.95
N LEU A 114 6.26 -13.98 5.63
CA LEU A 114 4.94 -14.57 5.62
C LEU A 114 4.81 -15.51 4.42
N GLY A 115 4.59 -16.80 4.67
CA GLY A 115 4.24 -17.76 3.62
C GLY A 115 2.78 -17.62 3.23
N TYR A 116 2.46 -17.87 1.96
CA TYR A 116 1.09 -17.82 1.45
C TYR A 116 0.84 -18.88 0.37
N LYS A 117 -0.43 -19.20 0.14
CA LYS A 117 -0.90 -19.94 -1.03
C LYS A 117 -2.08 -19.23 -1.67
N THR A 118 -2.06 -19.11 -2.98
CA THR A 118 -3.21 -18.63 -3.74
C THR A 118 -4.27 -19.72 -3.84
N ILE A 119 -5.51 -19.39 -3.48
CA ILE A 119 -6.66 -20.31 -3.55
C ILE A 119 -7.70 -19.90 -4.59
N GLY A 120 -7.53 -18.72 -5.20
CA GLY A 120 -8.39 -18.22 -6.27
C GLY A 120 -8.32 -16.71 -6.39
N SER A 121 -9.21 -16.16 -7.21
CA SER A 121 -9.42 -14.72 -7.34
C SER A 121 -10.91 -14.42 -7.47
N GLU A 122 -11.31 -13.22 -7.08
CA GLU A 122 -12.67 -12.72 -7.22
C GLU A 122 -12.67 -11.36 -7.91
N SER A 123 -13.62 -11.15 -8.80
CA SER A 123 -13.78 -9.90 -9.53
C SER A 123 -14.99 -9.13 -9.00
N TYR A 124 -14.80 -7.83 -8.78
CA TYR A 124 -15.80 -6.86 -8.36
C TYR A 124 -15.80 -5.72 -9.38
N GLY A 125 -16.62 -5.84 -10.43
CA GLY A 125 -16.59 -4.91 -11.55
C GLY A 125 -15.24 -4.97 -12.28
N ASN A 126 -14.53 -3.84 -12.34
CA ASN A 126 -13.21 -3.74 -12.96
C ASN A 126 -12.05 -4.01 -11.98
N TYR A 127 -12.33 -4.49 -10.76
CA TYR A 127 -11.33 -4.74 -9.73
C TYR A 127 -11.23 -6.23 -9.43
N ILE A 128 -10.02 -6.77 -9.37
CA ILE A 128 -9.75 -8.20 -9.13
C ILE A 128 -9.00 -8.33 -7.81
N ILE A 129 -9.40 -9.27 -6.96
CA ILE A 129 -8.78 -9.56 -5.66
C ILE A 129 -8.31 -11.01 -5.63
N LEU A 130 -7.05 -11.21 -5.27
CA LEU A 130 -6.43 -12.50 -5.04
C LEU A 130 -6.80 -13.02 -3.63
N ARG A 131 -7.28 -14.26 -3.56
CA ARG A 131 -7.56 -14.94 -2.29
C ARG A 131 -6.34 -15.74 -1.85
N LEU A 132 -5.82 -15.42 -0.67
CA LEU A 132 -4.64 -16.05 -0.07
C LEU A 132 -4.99 -16.78 1.23
N ILE A 133 -4.27 -17.87 1.52
CA ILE A 133 -4.25 -18.58 2.82
C ILE A 133 -2.83 -18.80 3.32
#